data_AF-A0A2I0HG31-F1
#
_entry.id   AF-A0A2I0HG31-F1
#
_cell.length_a   1.000
_cell.length_b   1.000
_cell.length_c   1.000
_cell.angle_alpha   90.00
_cell.angle_beta   90.00
_cell.angle_gamma   90.00
#
_symmetry.space_group_name_H-M   'P 1'
#
loop_
_entity.id
_entity.type
_entity.pdbx_description
1 polymer ?
#
loop_
_entity_poly.entity_id
_entity_poly.type
_entity_poly.pdbx_seq_one_letter_code
_entity_poly.pdbx_strand_id
1 'polypeptide(L)' 'RVVLYDLVCAGSVNPDHFDYRRYTTLDAYVDDLLTILDELGIERCAYVGHSVSAMIGILAAIRRPELFTKLILIGASP' A
#
# COMPACT_ATOMS: atom_id res chain seq x y z
N ARG A 1 3.11 14.52 10.00
CA ARG A 1 1.86 13.73 10.08
C ARG A 1 2.21 12.28 9.77
N VAL A 2 1.69 11.33 10.53
CA VAL A 2 1.88 9.89 10.28
C VAL A 2 0.53 9.29 9.92
N VAL A 3 0.51 8.42 8.93
CA VAL A 3 -0.68 7.68 8.50
C VAL A 3 -0.35 6.20 8.61
N LEU A 4 -1.25 5.45 9.23
CA LEU A 4 -1.18 4.01 9.41
C LEU A 4 -2.47 3.45 8.83
N TYR A 5 -2.38 2.29 8.18
CA TYR A 5 -3.54 1.56 7.69
C TYR A 5 -3.24 0.06 7.74
N ASP A 6 -4.30 -0.74 7.83
CA ASP A 6 -4.20 -2.19 7.80
C ASP A 6 -4.44 -2.69 6.37
N LEU A 7 -3.61 -3.65 5.93
CA LEU A 7 -3.90 -4.39 4.69
C LEU A 7 -5.21 -5.15 4.87
N VAL A 8 -5.97 -5.32 3.79
CA VAL A 8 -7.27 -6.03 3.83
C VAL A 8 -7.19 -7.46 4.41
N CYS A 9 -6.01 -8.09 4.34
CA CYS A 9 -5.76 -9.44 4.85
C CYS A 9 -5.41 -9.48 6.34
N ALA A 10 -5.28 -8.33 7.00
CA ALA A 10 -4.99 -8.26 8.42
C ALA A 10 -6.20 -8.73 9.24
N GLY A 11 -5.94 -9.43 10.36
CA GLY A 11 -7.02 -9.92 11.24
C GLY A 11 -7.84 -8.83 11.93
N SER A 12 -7.42 -7.56 11.84
CA SER A 12 -8.16 -6.39 12.30
C SER A 12 -9.21 -5.89 11.30
N VAL A 13 -9.16 -6.35 10.04
CA VAL A 13 -10.10 -5.96 8.98
C VAL A 13 -11.25 -6.97 8.92
N ASN A 14 -12.47 -6.49 8.68
CA ASN A 14 -13.63 -7.36 8.50
C ASN A 14 -13.38 -8.33 7.33
N PRO A 15 -13.42 -9.66 7.53
CA PRO A 15 -13.14 -10.64 6.49
C PRO A 15 -14.09 -10.56 5.29
N ASP A 16 -15.30 -10.00 5.46
CA ASP A 16 -16.26 -9.82 4.36
C ASP A 16 -15.75 -8.85 3.27
N HIS A 17 -14.72 -8.04 3.56
CA HIS A 17 -14.08 -7.15 2.59
C HIS A 17 -12.95 -7.82 1.81
N PHE A 18 -12.52 -9.02 2.20
CA PHE A 18 -11.47 -9.73 1.50
C PHE A 18 -12.03 -10.50 0.29
N ASP A 19 -11.90 -9.90 -0.90
CA ASP A 19 -12.21 -10.59 -2.16
C ASP A 19 -11.03 -11.47 -2.61
N TYR A 20 -11.18 -12.78 -2.43
CA TYR A 20 -10.20 -13.79 -2.82
C TYR A 20 -9.79 -13.77 -4.29
N ARG A 21 -10.61 -13.22 -5.19
CA ARG A 21 -10.28 -13.10 -6.62
C ARG A 21 -9.47 -11.84 -6.88
N ARG A 22 -9.85 -10.74 -6.23
CA ARG A 22 -9.16 -9.43 -6.34
C ARG A 22 -7.75 -9.48 -5.74
N TYR A 23 -7.60 -10.01 -4.52
CA TYR A 23 -6.33 -10.00 -3.79
C TYR A 23 -5.41 -11.19 -4.11
N THR A 24 -5.47 -11.70 -5.36
CA THR A 24 -4.57 -12.74 -5.87
C THR A 24 -3.21 -12.20 -6.30
N THR A 25 -3.12 -10.91 -6.64
CA THR A 25 -1.88 -10.21 -6.99
C THR A 25 -1.66 -9.02 -6.07
N LEU A 26 -0.44 -8.47 -6.09
CA LEU A 26 -0.12 -7.27 -5.32
C LEU A 26 -0.79 -6.00 -5.86
N ASP A 27 -1.25 -6.00 -7.12
CA ASP A 27 -1.82 -4.81 -7.76
C ASP A 27 -3.08 -4.32 -7.02
N ALA A 28 -3.90 -5.24 -6.50
CA ALA A 28 -5.07 -4.87 -5.71
C ALA A 28 -4.71 -4.14 -4.41
N TYR A 29 -3.61 -4.55 -3.75
CA TYR A 29 -3.12 -3.86 -2.55
C TYR A 29 -2.50 -2.49 -2.90
N VAL A 30 -1.92 -2.36 -4.10
CA VAL A 30 -1.44 -1.08 -4.63
C VAL A 30 -2.62 -0.13 -4.88
N ASP A 31 -3.69 -0.62 -5.51
CA ASP A 31 -4.92 0.15 -5.73
C ASP A 31 -5.49 0.68 -4.41
N ASP A 32 -5.56 -0.16 -3.38
CA ASP A 32 -6.07 0.24 -2.07
C ASP A 32 -5.18 1.31 -1.41
N LEU A 33 -3.85 1.15 -1.46
CA LEU A 33 -2.92 2.16 -0.95
C LEU A 33 -3.11 3.51 -1.65
N LEU A 34 -3.19 3.51 -2.98
CA LEU A 34 -3.36 4.75 -3.75
C LEU A 34 -4.71 5.41 -3.45
N THR A 35 -5.78 4.61 -3.36
CA THR A 35 -7.12 5.09 -3.00
C THR A 35 -7.09 5.76 -1.62
N ILE A 36 -6.42 5.16 -0.63
CA ILE A 36 -6.29 5.74 0.72
C ILE A 36 -5.54 7.09 0.66
N LEU A 37 -4.47 7.20 -0.13
CA LEU A 37 -3.74 8.46 -0.28
C LEU A 37 -4.59 9.55 -0.93
N ASP A 38 -5.33 9.21 -1.98
CA ASP A 38 -6.22 10.12 -2.69
C ASP A 38 -7.36 10.62 -1.77
N GLU A 39 -8.03 9.72 -1.04
CA GLU A 39 -9.10 10.05 -0.08
C GLU A 39 -8.62 10.93 1.09
N LEU A 40 -7.35 10.79 1.48
CA LEU A 40 -6.74 11.63 2.51
C LEU A 40 -6.18 12.95 1.96
N GLY A 41 -6.24 13.19 0.66
CA GLY A 41 -5.66 14.37 -0.02
C GLY A 41 -4.14 14.43 0.10
N ILE A 42 -3.45 13.29 0.12
CA ILE A 42 -2.00 13.21 0.25
C ILE A 42 -1.37 13.24 -1.13
N GLU A 43 -0.84 14.39 -1.52
CA GLU A 43 -0.20 14.59 -2.82
C GLU A 43 1.29 14.21 -2.83
N ARG A 44 1.92 14.10 -1.66
CA ARG A 44 3.35 13.78 -1.52
C ARG A 44 3.70 13.22 -0.15
N CYS A 45 4.33 12.05 -0.07
CA CYS A 45 4.73 11.43 1.19
C CYS A 45 6.08 10.69 1.10
N ALA A 46 6.65 10.33 2.24
CA ALA A 46 7.63 9.25 2.31
C ALA A 46 6.89 7.99 2.78
N TYR A 47 7.15 6.87 2.11
CA TYR A 47 6.48 5.61 2.40
C TYR A 47 7.43 4.66 3.12
N VAL A 48 6.94 4.01 4.17
CA VAL A 48 7.67 2.99 4.93
C VAL A 48 6.88 1.68 4.82
N GLY A 49 7.50 0.64 4.26
CA GLY A 49 6.86 -0.66 4.08
C GLY A 49 7.74 -1.80 4.58
N HIS A 50 7.13 -2.79 5.23
CA HIS A 50 7.79 -4.02 5.67
C HIS A 50 7.34 -5.21 4.82
N SER A 51 8.29 -6.05 4.38
CA SER A 51 8.04 -7.28 3.62
C SER A 51 7.10 -7.06 2.42
N VAL A 52 5.93 -7.69 2.38
CA VAL A 52 4.93 -7.52 1.31
C VAL A 52 4.55 -6.04 1.09
N SER A 53 4.41 -5.25 2.15
CA SER A 53 4.12 -3.82 2.04
C SER A 53 5.26 -3.04 1.40
N ALA A 54 6.51 -3.50 1.53
CA ALA A 54 7.63 -2.89 0.82
C ALA A 54 7.47 -3.06 -0.70
N MET A 55 7.05 -4.25 -1.17
CA MET A 55 6.77 -4.50 -2.58
C MET A 55 5.57 -3.71 -3.10
N ILE A 56 4.52 -3.59 -2.29
CA ILE A 56 3.36 -2.72 -2.59
C ILE A 56 3.83 -1.27 -2.78
N GLY A 57 4.68 -0.75 -1.89
CA GLY A 57 5.24 0.60 -2.01
C GLY A 57 6.07 0.81 -3.28
N ILE A 58 6.86 -0.19 -3.69
CA ILE A 58 7.62 -0.13 -4.95
C ILE A 58 6.68 -0.03 -6.16
N LEU A 59 5.68 -0.91 -6.24
CA LEU A 59 4.73 -0.93 -7.35
C LEU A 59 3.87 0.35 -7.39
N ALA A 60 3.45 0.85 -6.23
CA ALA A 60 2.73 2.11 -6.12
C ALA A 60 3.57 3.31 -6.61
N ALA A 61 4.86 3.35 -6.27
CA ALA A 61 5.77 4.40 -6.73
C ALA A 61 6.08 4.31 -8.23
N ILE A 62 6.04 3.13 -8.83
CA ILE A 62 6.12 2.99 -10.30
C ILE A 62 4.85 3.57 -10.95
N ARG A 63 3.68 3.32 -10.36
CA ARG A 63 2.38 3.73 -10.93
C ARG A 63 2.07 5.22 -10.75
N ARG A 64 2.46 5.81 -9.62
CA ARG A 64 2.20 7.22 -9.24
C ARG A 64 3.45 7.84 -8.60
N PRO A 65 4.56 8.01 -9.34
CA PRO A 65 5.85 8.43 -8.77
C PRO A 65 5.81 9.79 -8.08
N GLU A 66 4.92 10.68 -8.50
CA GLU A 66 4.75 12.02 -7.92
C GLU A 66 4.32 12.00 -6.45
N LEU A 67 3.61 10.94 -6.02
CA LEU A 67 3.14 10.78 -4.64
C LEU A 67 4.28 10.44 -3.67
N PHE A 68 5.41 9.91 -4.14
CA PHE A 68 6.43 9.32 -3.27
C PHE A 68 7.76 10.07 -3.36
N THR A 69 8.12 10.75 -2.27
CA THR A 69 9.42 11.42 -2.10
C THR A 69 10.57 10.46 -1.78
N LYS A 70 10.26 9.34 -1.13
CA LYS A 70 11.21 8.33 -0.66
C LYS A 70 10.46 7.05 -0.31
N LEU A 71 11.10 5.91 -0.57
CA LEU A 71 10.68 4.60 -0.07
C LEU A 71 11.69 4.11 0.98
N ILE A 72 11.20 3.65 2.12
CA ILE A 72 11.97 3.00 3.18
C ILE A 72 11.46 1.56 3.28
N LEU A 73 12.31 0.62 2.88
CA LEU A 73 11.95 -0.76 2.63
C LEU A 73 12.60 -1.67 3.68
N ILE A 74 11.80 -2.35 4.49
CA ILE A 74 12.28 -3.21 5.59
C ILE A 74 12.00 -4.67 5.22
N GLY A 75 13.05 -5.47 5.02
CA GLY A 75 12.90 -6.89 4.68
C GLY A 75 12.21 -7.14 3.35
N ALA A 76 12.43 -6.27 2.35
CA ALA A 76 11.87 -6.43 1.01
C ALA A 76 12.59 -7.54 0.22
N SER A 77 11.84 -8.32 -0.54
CA SER A 77 12.36 -9.25 -1.54
C SER A 77 11.45 -9.23 -2.77
N PRO A 78 12.00 -9.15 -3.99
CA PRO A 78 11.24 -9.38 -5.21
C PRO A 78 10.84 -10.85 -5.38
#